data_AF-A0A7C6MFL4-F1
#
_entry.id   AF-A0A7C6MFL4-F1
#
_cell.length_a   1.000
_cell.length_b   1.000
_cell.length_c   1.000
_cell.angle_alpha   90.00
_cell.angle_beta   90.00
_cell.angle_gamma   90.00
#
_symmetry.space_group_name_H-M   'P 1'
#
loop_
_entity.id
_entity.type
_entity.pdbx_description
1 polymer ?
#
loop_
_entity_poly.entity_id
_entity_poly.type
_entity_poly.pdbx_seq_one_letter_code
_entity_poly.pdbx_strand_id
1 'polypeptide(L)'
;MFSDLARDLDSLLADLARARAERSDLLADVAPTHRDGAVNLVDYAELRGHDLRDLQDRLLDAGLSPLVGCEVDVEASLRSARAAVAALGGADPALYARRTATA
;
A
#
# COMPACT_ATOMS: atom_id res chain seq x y z
N MET A 1 12.49 11.17 -10.32
CA MET A 1 12.68 10.75 -8.92
C MET A 1 11.35 10.64 -8.17
N PHE A 2 10.76 11.73 -7.64
CA PHE A 2 9.49 11.62 -6.88
C PHE A 2 8.30 11.16 -7.73
N SER A 3 8.24 11.54 -9.01
CA SER A 3 7.21 11.04 -9.94
C SER A 3 7.30 9.53 -10.16
N ASP A 4 8.49 8.93 -10.09
CA ASP A 4 8.69 7.49 -10.32
C ASP A 4 8.35 6.72 -9.06
N LEU A 5 8.80 7.19 -7.89
CA LEU A 5 8.38 6.66 -6.58
C LEU A 5 6.86 6.69 -6.42
N ALA A 6 6.22 7.80 -6.81
CA ALA A 6 4.77 7.93 -6.78
C ALA A 6 4.10 6.88 -7.67
N ARG A 7 4.58 6.69 -8.90
CA ARG A 7 4.03 5.71 -9.85
C ARG A 7 4.18 4.27 -9.36
N ASP A 8 5.33 3.94 -8.78
CA ASP A 8 5.60 2.59 -8.27
C ASP A 8 4.66 2.29 -7.08
N LEU A 9 4.50 3.23 -6.15
CA LEU A 9 3.56 3.11 -5.03
C LEU A 9 2.09 3.05 -5.48
N ASP A 10 1.71 3.86 -6.48
CA ASP A 10 0.36 3.85 -7.05
C ASP A 10 0.09 2.50 -7.76
N SER A 11 1.09 1.91 -8.40
CA SER A 11 0.99 0.59 -9.04
C SER A 11 0.80 -0.52 -8.01
N LEU A 12 1.58 -0.52 -6.94
CA LEU A 12 1.41 -1.47 -5.84
C LEU A 12 0.02 -1.37 -5.21
N LEU A 13 -0.48 -0.15 -4.95
CA LEU A 13 -1.84 0.06 -4.42
C LEU A 13 -2.93 -0.47 -5.36
N ALA A 14 -2.75 -0.32 -6.68
CA ALA A 14 -3.66 -0.88 -7.67
C ALA A 14 -3.62 -2.42 -7.69
N ASP A 15 -2.43 -3.02 -7.55
CA ASP A 15 -2.27 -4.47 -7.44
C ASP A 15 -2.95 -5.05 -6.20
N LEU A 16 -2.85 -4.38 -5.04
CA LEU A 16 -3.59 -4.77 -3.84
C LEU A 16 -5.11 -4.74 -4.08
N ALA A 17 -5.61 -3.64 -4.66
CA ALA A 17 -7.03 -3.51 -4.97
C ALA A 17 -7.53 -4.62 -5.91
N ARG A 18 -6.75 -4.96 -6.94
CA ARG A 18 -7.03 -6.05 -7.86
C ARG A 18 -7.01 -7.41 -7.16
N ALA A 19 -5.99 -7.70 -6.35
CA ALA A 19 -5.87 -8.95 -5.61
C ALA A 19 -7.05 -9.20 -4.65
N ARG A 20 -7.56 -8.13 -4.02
CA ARG A 20 -8.77 -8.16 -3.19
C ARG A 20 -10.03 -8.41 -4.01
N ALA A 21 -10.18 -7.75 -5.16
CA ALA A 21 -11.32 -7.95 -6.05
C ALA A 21 -11.38 -9.39 -6.59
N GLU A 22 -10.23 -9.96 -6.98
CA GLU A 22 -10.11 -11.36 -7.41
C GLU A 22 -10.50 -12.38 -6.32
N ARG A 23 -10.47 -11.97 -5.06
CA ARG A 23 -10.75 -12.82 -3.88
C ARG A 23 -11.97 -12.35 -3.10
N SER A 24 -12.83 -11.55 -3.71
CA SER A 24 -14.00 -10.94 -3.04
C SER A 24 -14.91 -11.98 -2.40
N ASP A 25 -15.14 -13.10 -3.09
CA ASP A 25 -16.04 -14.16 -2.61
C ASP A 25 -15.45 -14.85 -1.37
N LEU A 26 -14.15 -15.15 -1.38
CA LEU A 26 -13.45 -15.72 -0.23
C LEU A 26 -13.44 -14.76 0.97
N LEU A 27 -13.26 -13.46 0.72
CA LEU A 27 -13.29 -12.42 1.77
C LEU A 27 -14.71 -12.22 2.34
N ALA A 28 -15.75 -12.44 1.54
CA ALA A 28 -17.13 -12.37 1.98
C ALA A 28 -17.48 -13.48 2.98
N ASP A 29 -16.93 -14.68 2.78
CA ASP A 29 -17.12 -15.85 3.65
C ASP A 29 -16.39 -15.76 5.00
N VAL A 30 -15.44 -14.83 5.15
CA VAL A 30 -14.73 -14.62 6.42
C VAL A 30 -15.67 -13.99 7.46
N ALA A 31 -15.65 -14.54 8.68
CA ALA A 31 -16.38 -14.00 9.82
C ALA A 31 -16.07 -12.50 10.02
N PRO A 32 -17.07 -11.64 10.30
CA PRO A 32 -16.87 -10.19 10.37
C PRO A 32 -15.73 -9.74 11.31
N THR A 33 -15.51 -10.46 12.42
CA THR A 33 -14.44 -10.20 13.38
C THR A 33 -13.02 -10.42 12.85
N HIS A 34 -12.87 -11.13 11.74
CA HIS A 34 -11.58 -11.47 11.13
C HIS A 34 -11.40 -10.87 9.73
N ARG A 35 -12.39 -10.13 9.22
CA ARG A 35 -12.40 -9.63 7.84
C ARG A 35 -11.25 -8.67 7.56
N ASP A 36 -10.96 -7.73 8.46
CA ASP A 36 -9.84 -6.80 8.28
C ASP A 36 -8.48 -7.53 8.22
N GLY A 37 -8.30 -8.55 9.06
CA GLY A 37 -7.09 -9.39 9.03
C GLY A 37 -6.97 -10.21 7.75
N ALA A 38 -8.08 -10.75 7.24
CA ALA A 38 -8.09 -11.47 5.96
C ALA A 38 -7.79 -10.54 4.78
N VAL A 39 -8.32 -9.31 4.80
CA VAL A 39 -7.99 -8.27 3.81
C VAL A 39 -6.50 -7.96 3.83
N ASN A 40 -5.94 -7.68 5.02
CA ASN A 40 -4.51 -7.40 5.15
C ASN A 40 -3.65 -8.62 4.76
N LEU A 41 -4.12 -9.85 4.98
CA LEU A 41 -3.42 -11.06 4.54
C LEU A 41 -3.35 -11.16 3.02
N VAL A 42 -4.43 -10.82 2.31
CA VAL A 42 -4.43 -10.73 0.84
C VAL A 42 -3.46 -9.65 0.38
N ASP A 43 -3.51 -8.48 1.01
CA ASP A 43 -2.63 -7.36 0.66
C ASP A 43 -1.15 -7.71 0.89
N TYR A 44 -0.84 -8.36 2.02
CA TYR A 44 0.51 -8.83 2.34
C TYR A 44 1.00 -9.91 1.37
N ALA A 45 0.16 -10.88 1.03
CA ALA A 45 0.51 -11.94 0.09
C ALA A 45 0.80 -11.40 -1.31
N GLU A 46 0.00 -10.43 -1.78
CA GLU A 46 0.25 -9.74 -3.04
C GLU A 46 1.57 -8.97 -2.98
N LEU A 47 1.78 -8.13 -1.96
CA LEU A 47 2.99 -7.34 -1.79
C LEU A 47 4.25 -8.21 -1.77
N ARG A 48 4.20 -9.37 -1.10
CA ARG A 48 5.34 -10.28 -0.96
C ARG A 48 5.76 -10.95 -2.28
N GLY A 49 4.90 -10.90 -3.29
CA GLY A 49 5.18 -11.33 -4.66
C GLY A 49 5.99 -10.32 -5.49
N HIS A 50 6.14 -9.08 -5.02
CA HIS A 50 6.90 -8.03 -5.71
C HIS A 50 8.37 -8.00 -5.25
N ASP A 51 9.29 -7.67 -6.17
CA ASP A 51 10.66 -7.32 -5.82
C ASP A 51 10.73 -5.82 -5.46
N LEU A 52 10.74 -5.54 -4.16
CA LEU A 52 10.67 -4.17 -3.65
C LEU A 52 12.04 -3.51 -3.42
N ARG A 53 13.15 -4.21 -3.64
CA ARG A 53 14.48 -3.74 -3.23
C ARG A 53 14.84 -2.38 -3.83
N ASP A 54 14.65 -2.22 -5.13
CA ASP A 54 14.89 -0.94 -5.82
C ASP A 54 14.00 0.19 -5.27
N LEU A 55 12.72 -0.10 -5.06
CA LEU A 55 11.78 0.88 -4.48
C LEU A 55 12.19 1.27 -3.05
N GLN A 56 12.58 0.31 -2.23
CA GLN A 56 13.00 0.53 -0.85
C GLN A 56 14.28 1.36 -0.76
N ASP A 57 15.27 1.06 -1.61
CA ASP A 57 16.51 1.83 -1.70
C ASP A 57 16.22 3.28 -2.11
N ARG A 58 15.38 3.48 -3.14
CA ARG A 58 14.99 4.82 -3.60
C ARG A 58 14.16 5.60 -2.57
N LEU A 59 13.34 4.92 -1.76
CA LEU A 59 12.64 5.54 -0.64
C LEU A 59 13.63 6.00 0.45
N LEU A 60 14.61 5.16 0.78
CA LEU A 60 15.68 5.50 1.74
C LEU A 60 16.53 6.68 1.26
N ASP A 61 16.92 6.69 -0.02
CA ASP A 61 17.68 7.78 -0.63
C ASP A 61 16.91 9.12 -0.57
N ALA A 62 15.58 9.06 -0.59
CA ALA A 62 14.69 10.20 -0.42
C ALA A 62 14.43 10.58 1.06
N GLY A 63 15.00 9.86 2.03
CA GLY A 63 14.81 10.07 3.47
C GLY A 63 13.47 9.54 4.00
N LEU A 64 12.81 8.63 3.28
CA LEU A 64 11.53 8.03 3.66
C LEU A 64 11.72 6.64 4.27
N SER A 65 10.70 6.18 5.01
CA SER A 65 10.69 4.80 5.54
C SER A 65 10.64 3.78 4.38
N PRO A 66 11.51 2.75 4.36
CA PRO A 66 11.53 1.71 3.33
C PRO A 66 10.42 0.65 3.48
N LEU A 67 9.28 1.00 4.09
CA LEU A 67 8.17 0.08 4.34
C LEU A 67 8.50 -1.09 5.29
N VAL A 68 9.52 -0.94 6.14
CA VAL A 68 9.80 -1.91 7.22
C VAL A 68 8.66 -1.85 8.24
N GLY A 69 8.13 -3.02 8.62
CA GLY A 69 6.98 -3.12 9.54
C GLY A 69 5.61 -2.99 8.86
N CYS A 70 5.55 -2.94 7.52
CA CYS A 70 4.29 -2.78 6.79
C CYS A 70 3.35 -3.99 6.92
N GLU A 71 3.82 -5.13 7.43
CA GLU A 71 3.01 -6.34 7.62
C GLU A 71 1.79 -6.15 8.54
N VAL A 72 1.81 -5.15 9.42
CA VAL A 72 0.70 -4.84 10.32
C VAL A 72 -0.50 -4.24 9.57
N ASP A 73 -0.23 -3.34 8.63
CA ASP A 73 -1.23 -2.71 7.75
C ASP A 73 -0.55 -2.26 6.45
N VAL A 74 -0.66 -3.12 5.44
CA VAL A 74 0.08 -2.98 4.18
C VAL A 74 -0.41 -1.77 3.38
N GLU A 75 -1.73 -1.64 3.21
CA GLU A 75 -2.31 -0.52 2.45
C GLU A 75 -1.99 0.82 3.13
N ALA A 76 -2.16 0.91 4.46
CA ALA A 76 -1.88 2.15 5.18
C ALA A 76 -0.40 2.55 5.08
N SER A 77 0.50 1.57 5.10
CA SER A 77 1.95 1.81 4.96
C SER A 77 2.30 2.35 3.57
N LEU A 78 1.77 1.74 2.50
CA LEU A 78 1.97 2.22 1.13
C LEU A 78 1.38 3.62 0.91
N ARG A 79 0.17 3.87 1.42
CA ARG A 79 -0.48 5.19 1.37
C ARG A 79 0.32 6.25 2.12
N SER A 80 0.88 5.90 3.27
CA SER A 80 1.72 6.80 4.06
C SER A 80 3.01 7.16 3.32
N ALA A 81 3.67 6.18 2.71
CA ALA A 81 4.81 6.44 1.82
C ALA A 81 4.42 7.33 0.64
N ARG A 82 3.26 7.07 0.03
CA ARG A 82 2.75 7.85 -1.12
C ARG A 82 2.42 9.29 -0.74
N ALA A 83 1.87 9.52 0.45
CA ALA A 83 1.64 10.84 1.02
C ALA A 83 2.96 11.57 1.28
N ALA A 84 3.97 10.90 1.84
CA ALA A 84 5.27 11.49 2.06
C ALA A 84 5.98 11.89 0.75
N VAL A 85 5.91 11.04 -0.29
CA VAL A 85 6.40 11.37 -1.63
C VAL A 85 5.68 12.58 -2.21
N ALA A 86 4.35 12.70 -2.00
CA ALA A 86 3.58 13.88 -2.43
C ALA A 86 4.07 15.17 -1.75
N ALA A 87 4.28 15.13 -0.44
CA ALA A 87 4.77 16.27 0.34
C ALA A 87 6.16 16.73 -0.14
N LEU A 88 7.08 15.79 -0.37
CA LEU A 88 8.42 16.09 -0.92
C LEU A 88 8.36 16.67 -2.35
N GLY A 89 7.34 16.27 -3.13
CA GLY A 89 7.06 16.82 -4.45
C GLY A 89 6.28 18.14 -4.46
N GLY A 90 5.94 18.71 -3.30
CA GLY A 90 5.16 19.96 -3.20
C GLY A 90 3.65 19.81 -3.44
N ALA A 91 3.13 18.58 -3.47
CA ALA A 91 1.71 18.28 -3.60
C ALA A 91 1.05 18.05 -2.22
N ASP A 92 -0.28 18.14 -2.16
CA ASP A 92 -1.03 17.91 -0.92
C ASP A 92 -1.00 16.41 -0.52
N PRO A 93 -0.37 16.05 0.61
CA PRO A 93 -0.32 14.66 1.08
C PRO A 93 -1.68 14.11 1.52
N ALA A 94 -2.65 14.96 1.86
CA ALA A 94 -3.96 14.54 2.35
C ALA A 94 -4.78 13.78 1.29
N LEU A 95 -4.42 13.91 0.01
CA LEU A 95 -4.99 13.14 -1.10
C LEU A 95 -4.70 11.64 -1.00
N TYR A 96 -3.61 11.26 -0.34
CA TYR A 96 -3.12 9.88 -0.31
C TYR A 96 -3.28 9.23 1.07
N ALA A 97 -3.41 10.02 2.14
CA ALA A 97 -3.43 9.55 3.51
C ALA A 97 -4.73 8.82 3.95
N ARG A 98 -5.84 8.92 3.20
CA ARG A 98 -7.14 8.35 3.61
C ARG A 98 -7.44 7.02 2.93
N ARG A 99 -7.66 5.95 3.70
CA ARG A 99 -8.43 4.78 3.21
C ARG A 99 -9.83 5.28 2.85
N THR A 100 -10.21 5.22 1.58
CA THR A 100 -11.63 5.34 1.22
C THR A 100 -12.34 4.23 1.97
N ALA A 101 -13.25 4.58 2.87
CA ALA A 101 -13.99 3.60 3.63
C ALA A 101 -14.66 2.64 2.65
N THR A 102 -14.28 1.36 2.70
CA THR A 102 -14.97 0.29 1.99
C THR A 102 -16.41 0.31 2.48
N ALA A 103 -17.33 0.73 1.60
CA ALA A 103 -18.77 0.65 1.83
C ALA A 103 -19.24 -0.80 1.75
#